data_AF-A0A2N3YML6-F1
#
_entry.id   AF-A0A2N3YML6-F1
#
_cell.length_a   1.000
_cell.length_b   1.000
_cell.length_c   1.000
_cell.angle_alpha   90.00
_cell.angle_beta   90.00
_cell.angle_gamma   90.00
#
_symmetry.space_group_name_H-M   'P 1'
#
loop_
_entity.id
_entity.type
_entity.pdbx_description
1 polymer ?
#
loop_
_entity_poly.entity_id
_entity_poly.type
_entity_poly.pdbx_seq_one_letter_code
_entity_poly.pdbx_strand_id
1 'polypeptide(L)'
;MSGDGIKVGGAGIDNLVQDMKTGLGALERRLGDMKNDLSPYVEQWDGSARAAYRQAQADWDKQIEECRLLLEDVRTAVISSKEDYLNGELRNTNMWG
;
A
#
# COMPACT_ATOMS: atom_id res chain seq x y z
N MET A 1 24.11 19.71 10.07
CA MET A 1 22.80 20.14 9.53
C MET A 1 22.05 19.02 8.80
N SER A 2 22.49 17.75 8.85
CA SER A 2 21.89 16.66 8.06
C SER A 2 20.66 15.98 8.70
N GLY A 3 20.43 16.14 10.01
CA GLY A 3 19.35 15.42 10.73
C GLY A 3 17.96 16.03 10.66
N ASP A 4 17.82 17.27 10.18
CA ASP A 4 16.52 17.94 10.08
C ASP A 4 15.77 17.54 8.80
N GLY A 5 16.48 17.43 7.68
CA GLY A 5 15.91 17.03 6.39
C GLY A 5 15.38 15.58 6.35
N ILE A 6 16.02 14.65 7.07
CA ILE A 6 15.55 13.25 7.14
C ILE A 6 14.36 13.09 8.10
N LYS A 7 14.27 13.89 9.18
CA LYS A 7 13.09 13.88 10.05
C LYS A 7 11.85 14.38 9.31
N VAL A 8 12.00 15.47 8.55
CA VAL A 8 10.93 16.01 7.71
C VAL A 8 10.57 15.03 6.58
N GLY A 9 11.58 14.42 5.92
CA GLY A 9 11.36 13.39 4.92
C GLY A 9 10.65 12.14 5.46
N GLY A 10 11.07 11.65 6.63
CA GLY A 10 10.49 10.49 7.30
C GLY A 10 9.03 10.70 7.71
N ALA A 11 8.68 11.88 8.22
CA ALA A 11 7.30 12.24 8.54
C ALA A 11 6.43 12.34 7.28
N GLY A 12 6.95 12.93 6.19
CA GLY A 12 6.24 13.00 4.91
C GLY A 12 5.97 11.63 4.30
N ILE A 13 6.94 10.74 4.40
CA ILE A 13 6.83 9.36 3.91
C ILE A 13 5.86 8.52 4.76
N ASP A 14 5.89 8.64 6.09
CA ASP A 14 4.94 7.92 6.95
C ASP A 14 3.50 8.33 6.64
N ASN A 15 3.26 9.63 6.40
CA ASN A 15 1.96 10.15 6.00
C ASN A 15 1.54 9.58 4.63
N LEU A 16 2.44 9.56 3.64
CA LEU A 16 2.16 8.97 2.33
C LEU A 16 1.74 7.50 2.44
N VAL A 17 2.43 6.71 3.27
CA VAL A 17 2.10 5.30 3.51
C VAL A 17 0.72 5.16 4.14
N GLN A 18 0.35 6.04 5.09
CA GLN A 18 -0.99 6.03 5.69
C GLN A 18 -2.09 6.42 4.69
N ASP A 19 -1.84 7.43 3.86
CA ASP A 19 -2.78 7.87 2.83
C ASP A 19 -3.02 6.76 1.80
N MET A 20 -1.95 6.10 1.36
CA MET A 20 -2.05 4.96 0.44
C MET A 20 -2.81 3.78 1.07
N LYS A 21 -2.56 3.45 2.35
CA LYS A 21 -3.32 2.41 3.07
C LYS A 21 -4.81 2.75 3.15
N THR A 22 -5.13 3.99 3.48
CA THR A 22 -6.52 4.49 3.52
C THR A 22 -7.18 4.38 2.14
N GLY A 23 -6.48 4.82 1.09
CA GLY A 23 -6.95 4.73 -0.28
C GLY A 23 -7.21 3.29 -0.73
N LEU A 24 -6.29 2.38 -0.41
CA LEU A 24 -6.42 0.96 -0.73
C LEU A 24 -7.61 0.32 0.02
N GLY A 25 -7.78 0.60 1.31
CA GLY A 25 -8.95 0.12 2.06
C GLY A 25 -10.27 0.67 1.52
N ALA A 26 -10.29 1.90 1.00
CA ALA A 26 -11.46 2.47 0.33
C ALA A 26 -11.75 1.78 -1.02
N LEU A 27 -10.71 1.43 -1.78
CA LEU A 27 -10.82 0.67 -3.04
C LEU A 27 -11.40 -0.72 -2.78
N GLU A 28 -10.84 -1.44 -1.81
CA GLU A 28 -11.30 -2.77 -1.40
C GLU A 28 -12.77 -2.77 -1.00
N ARG A 29 -13.18 -1.77 -0.20
CA ARG A 29 -14.59 -1.61 0.20
C ARG A 29 -15.49 -1.43 -1.01
N ARG A 30 -15.15 -0.52 -1.94
CA ARG A 30 -15.94 -0.27 -3.15
C ARG A 30 -16.09 -1.52 -4.02
N LEU A 31 -15.01 -2.29 -4.18
CA LEU A 31 -15.04 -3.53 -4.95
C LEU A 31 -15.86 -4.63 -4.24
N GLY A 32 -15.77 -4.70 -2.91
CA GLY A 32 -16.62 -5.56 -2.09
C GLY A 32 -18.11 -5.20 -2.22
N ASP A 33 -18.45 -3.92 -2.11
CA ASP A 33 -19.82 -3.42 -2.28
C ASP A 33 -20.35 -3.75 -3.67
N MET A 34 -19.57 -3.45 -4.72
CA MET A 34 -19.91 -3.78 -6.11
C MET A 34 -20.13 -5.29 -6.30
N LYS A 35 -19.29 -6.14 -5.71
CA LYS A 35 -19.44 -7.59 -5.78
C LYS A 35 -20.73 -8.08 -5.11
N ASN A 36 -21.06 -7.53 -3.94
CA ASN A 36 -22.28 -7.86 -3.21
C ASN A 36 -23.54 -7.44 -4.00
N ASP A 37 -23.51 -6.22 -4.55
CA ASP A 37 -24.62 -5.66 -5.34
C ASP A 37 -24.85 -6.46 -6.63
N LEU A 38 -23.77 -6.94 -7.26
CA LEU A 38 -23.86 -7.70 -8.51
C LEU A 38 -24.14 -9.19 -8.30
N SER A 39 -23.77 -9.77 -7.15
CA SER A 39 -23.95 -11.20 -6.84
C SER A 39 -25.32 -11.78 -7.24
N PRO A 40 -26.48 -11.15 -6.92
CA PRO A 40 -27.80 -11.71 -7.29
C PRO A 40 -28.11 -11.65 -8.79
N TYR A 41 -27.45 -10.77 -9.55
CA TYR A 41 -27.69 -10.58 -10.98
C TYR A 41 -26.74 -11.43 -11.83
N VAL A 42 -25.54 -11.74 -11.32
CA VAL A 42 -24.54 -12.55 -12.02
C VAL A 42 -25.09 -13.92 -12.42
N GLU A 43 -25.97 -14.53 -11.62
CA GLU A 43 -26.61 -15.81 -11.97
C GLU A 43 -27.52 -15.72 -13.20
N GLN A 44 -28.13 -14.55 -13.43
CA GLN A 44 -29.07 -14.28 -14.51
C GLN A 44 -28.37 -13.86 -15.81
N TRP A 45 -27.09 -13.47 -15.74
CA TRP A 45 -26.30 -13.09 -16.91
C TRP A 45 -26.04 -14.29 -17.82
N ASP A 46 -25.94 -14.03 -19.12
CA ASP A 46 -25.51 -15.05 -20.08
C ASP A 46 -24.10 -15.56 -19.76
N GLY A 47 -23.70 -16.69 -20.36
CA GLY A 47 -22.40 -17.30 -20.09
C GLY A 47 -21.20 -16.40 -20.39
N SER A 48 -21.29 -15.54 -21.42
CA SER A 48 -20.23 -14.63 -21.82
C SER A 48 -20.07 -13.44 -20.85
N ALA A 49 -21.18 -12.80 -20.45
CA ALA A 49 -21.14 -11.75 -19.43
C ALA A 49 -20.66 -12.26 -18.07
N ARG A 50 -21.06 -13.47 -17.66
CA ARG A 50 -20.53 -14.13 -16.46
C ARG A 50 -19.03 -14.38 -16.52
N ALA A 51 -18.53 -14.79 -17.68
CA ALA A 51 -17.09 -15.01 -17.87
C ALA A 51 -16.31 -13.69 -17.80
N ALA A 52 -16.79 -12.65 -18.48
CA ALA A 52 -16.17 -11.32 -18.47
C ALA A 52 -16.10 -10.73 -17.05
N TYR A 53 -17.18 -10.86 -16.27
CA TYR A 53 -17.20 -10.42 -14.88
C TYR A 53 -16.22 -11.18 -14.00
N ARG A 54 -16.15 -12.51 -14.12
CA ARG A 54 -15.19 -13.31 -13.35
C ARG A 54 -13.74 -12.95 -13.69
N GLN A 55 -13.46 -12.62 -14.95
CA GLN A 55 -12.14 -12.14 -15.36
C GLN A 55 -11.84 -10.78 -14.72
N ALA A 56 -12.75 -9.81 -14.84
CA ALA A 56 -12.59 -8.51 -14.20
C ALA A 56 -12.40 -8.66 -12.69
N GLN A 57 -13.11 -9.60 -12.07
CA GLN A 57 -12.97 -9.90 -10.66
C GLN A 57 -11.57 -10.39 -10.29
N ALA A 58 -11.06 -11.37 -11.03
CA ALA A 58 -9.70 -11.85 -10.81
C ALA A 58 -8.65 -10.75 -11.02
N ASP A 59 -8.87 -9.88 -12.02
CA ASP A 59 -7.95 -8.79 -12.34
C ASP A 59 -7.88 -7.77 -11.22
N TRP A 60 -9.02 -7.25 -10.73
CA TRP A 60 -8.98 -6.27 -9.63
C TRP A 60 -8.49 -6.88 -8.32
N ASP A 61 -8.83 -8.15 -8.03
CA ASP A 61 -8.37 -8.84 -6.82
C ASP A 61 -6.84 -8.95 -6.83
N LYS A 62 -6.26 -9.27 -8.00
CA LYS A 62 -4.82 -9.29 -8.22
C LYS A 62 -4.18 -7.91 -8.06
N GLN A 63 -4.76 -6.87 -8.67
CA GLN A 63 -4.20 -5.52 -8.60
C GLN A 63 -4.21 -4.95 -7.17
N ILE A 64 -5.25 -5.24 -6.37
CA ILE A 64 -5.29 -4.89 -4.94
C ILE A 64 -4.13 -5.54 -4.20
N GLU A 65 -3.92 -6.84 -4.42
CA GLU A 65 -2.85 -7.57 -3.76
C GLU A 65 -1.47 -7.03 -4.12
N GLU A 66 -1.24 -6.72 -5.40
CA GLU A 66 0.00 -6.06 -5.85
C GLU A 66 0.19 -4.69 -5.17
N CYS A 67 -0.88 -3.92 -4.98
CA CYS A 67 -0.82 -2.66 -4.22
C CYS A 67 -0.48 -2.87 -2.75
N ARG A 68 -0.98 -3.94 -2.11
CA ARG A 68 -0.62 -4.28 -0.72
C ARG A 68 0.86 -4.59 -0.60
N LEU A 69 1.37 -5.45 -1.46
CA LEU A 69 2.77 -5.84 -1.48
C LEU A 69 3.69 -4.62 -1.69
N LEU A 70 3.35 -3.76 -2.66
CA LEU A 70 4.10 -2.52 -2.88
C LEU A 70 4.09 -1.61 -1.64
N LEU A 71 2.95 -1.51 -0.94
CA LEU A 71 2.86 -0.72 0.30
C LEU A 71 3.72 -1.29 1.43
N GLU A 72 3.81 -2.62 1.54
CA GLU A 72 4.68 -3.27 2.51
C GLU A 72 6.16 -3.09 2.17
N ASP A 73 6.52 -3.18 0.90
CA ASP A 73 7.88 -2.93 0.42
C ASP A 73 8.31 -1.48 0.72
N VAL A 74 7.45 -0.51 0.40
CA VAL A 74 7.69 0.91 0.71
C VAL A 74 7.86 1.09 2.22
N ARG A 75 6.97 0.53 3.04
CA ARG A 75 7.09 0.63 4.50
C ARG A 75 8.43 0.06 5.01
N THR A 76 8.84 -1.08 4.48
CA THR A 76 10.08 -1.75 4.89
C THR A 76 11.31 -0.93 4.52
N ALA A 77 11.36 -0.41 3.29
CA ALA A 77 12.44 0.47 2.85
C ALA A 77 12.59 1.72 3.74
N VAL A 78 11.46 2.27 4.20
CA VAL A 78 11.43 3.47 5.06
C VAL A 78 11.93 3.18 6.47
N ILE A 79 11.55 2.04 7.04
CA ILE A 79 12.07 1.61 8.35
C ILE A 79 13.58 1.38 8.26
N SER A 80 14.04 0.64 7.23
CA SER A 80 15.48 0.39 7.02
C SER A 80 16.26 1.70 6.90
N SER A 81 15.75 2.66 6.11
CA SER A 81 16.42 3.96 5.96
C SER A 81 16.50 4.75 7.26
N LYS A 82 15.52 4.62 8.16
CA LYS A 82 15.54 5.26 9.49
C LYS A 82 16.57 4.60 10.41
N GLU A 83 16.64 3.27 10.41
CA GLU A 83 17.59 2.50 11.22
C GLU A 83 19.04 2.76 10.80
N ASP A 84 19.32 2.73 9.50
CA ASP A 84 20.65 3.03 8.94
C ASP A 84 21.14 4.42 9.35
N TYR A 85 20.22 5.39 9.38
CA TYR A 85 20.52 6.76 9.78
C TYR A 85 20.87 6.86 11.27
N LEU A 86 20.04 6.29 12.16
CA LEU A 86 20.30 6.29 13.61
C LEU A 86 21.63 5.63 13.95
N ASN A 87 21.92 4.51 13.28
CA ASN A 87 23.20 3.81 13.42
C ASN A 87 24.39 4.66 12.93
N GLY A 88 24.21 5.41 11.84
CA GLY A 88 25.19 6.36 11.33
C GLY A 88 25.47 7.52 12.29
N GLU A 89 24.42 8.14 12.85
CA GLU A 89 24.54 9.20 13.85
C GLU A 89 25.21 8.72 15.13
N LEU A 90 24.84 7.55 15.66
CA LEU A 90 25.48 6.97 16.85
C LEU A 90 26.97 6.69 16.62
N ARG A 91 27.32 6.12 15.46
CA ARG A 91 28.72 5.87 15.10
C ARG A 91 29.51 7.17 14.99
N ASN A 92 28.96 8.18 14.33
CA ASN A 92 29.64 9.46 14.21
C ASN A 92 29.77 10.14 15.59
N THR A 93 28.72 10.14 16.42
CA THR A 93 28.76 10.75 17.76
C THR A 93 29.79 10.06 18.67
N ASN A 94 29.94 8.74 18.58
CA ASN A 94 30.97 8.00 19.32
C ASN A 94 32.41 8.21 18.80
N MET A 95 32.59 8.69 17.57
CA MET A 95 33.93 8.97 17.00
C MET A 95 34.45 10.36 17.35
N TRP A 96 33.57 11.30 17.68
CA TRP A 96 33.91 12.70 17.97
C TRP A 96 33.66 13.09 19.44
N GLY A 97 33.28 12.13 20.28
CA GLY A 97 33.12 12.28 21.74
C GLY A 97 34.31 11.77 22.53
#